data_AF-A0A1I7RTK3-F1
#
_entry.id   AF-A0A1I7RTK3-F1
#
_cell.length_a   1.000
_cell.length_b   1.000
_cell.length_c   1.000
_cell.angle_alpha   90.00
_cell.angle_beta   90.00
_cell.angle_gamma   90.00
#
_symmetry.space_group_name_H-M   'P 1'
#
loop_
_entity.id
_entity.type
_entity.pdbx_description
1 polymer ?
#
loop_
_entity_poly.entity_id
_entity_poly.type
_entity_poly.pdbx_seq_one_letter_code
_entity_poly.pdbx_strand_id
1 'polypeptide(L)'
;MKLALILFACLAVALSLPLEDKKNGLKHDSKEVKDLEAGLKDSKEKESYKKFVDFIKKHHRHYADKDELKKRFKNFQASLEKVQQYQKSNPKGKYGVNKFSDFEPSEFYELHAGEHKHHILLHKL
;
A
#
# COMPACT_ATOMS: atom_id res chain seq x y z
N MET A 1 -27.71 44.94 1.59
CA MET A 1 -26.31 45.04 2.07
C MET A 1 -26.14 44.19 3.31
N LYS A 2 -24.96 43.56 3.45
CA LYS A 2 -24.48 42.68 4.54
C LYS A 2 -24.88 41.22 4.36
N LEU A 3 -23.98 40.23 4.43
CA LEU A 3 -22.51 40.22 4.49
C LEU A 3 -22.10 38.79 4.09
N ALA A 4 -21.20 38.64 3.13
CA ALA A 4 -20.48 37.39 2.93
C ALA A 4 -19.41 37.25 4.01
N LEU A 5 -19.27 36.07 4.60
CA LEU A 5 -17.98 35.56 5.04
C LEU A 5 -18.06 34.04 5.25
N ILE A 6 -17.96 33.31 4.14
CA ILE A 6 -17.60 31.89 4.18
C ILE A 6 -16.11 31.84 4.50
N LEU A 7 -15.79 31.71 5.78
CA LEU A 7 -14.48 31.29 6.26
C LEU A 7 -14.56 29.78 6.52
N PHE A 8 -14.64 28.99 5.45
CA PHE A 8 -14.27 27.59 5.55
C PHE A 8 -12.75 27.57 5.57
N ALA A 9 -12.22 27.57 6.80
CA ALA A 9 -10.81 27.44 7.06
C ALA A 9 -10.28 26.20 6.33
N CYS A 10 -9.39 26.45 5.38
CA CYS A 10 -8.43 25.47 4.90
C CYS A 10 -7.57 25.00 6.08
N LEU A 11 -8.07 24.04 6.85
CA LEU A 11 -7.19 23.13 7.54
C LEU A 11 -6.90 22.03 6.53
N ALA A 12 -5.80 22.21 5.79
CA ALA A 12 -5.19 21.15 5.02
C ALA A 12 -4.65 20.10 5.99
N VAL A 13 -5.55 19.36 6.61
CA VAL A 13 -5.24 18.01 7.01
C VAL A 13 -5.23 17.28 5.69
N ALA A 14 -4.03 17.00 5.17
CA ALA A 14 -3.83 15.86 4.29
C ALA A 14 -4.13 14.61 5.14
N LEU A 15 -5.40 14.48 5.53
CA LEU A 15 -5.95 13.34 6.20
C LEU A 15 -5.82 12.29 5.11
N SER A 16 -4.89 11.37 5.35
CA SER A 16 -4.78 10.08 4.72
C SER A 16 -6.17 9.47 4.68
N LEU A 17 -6.94 9.85 3.66
CA LEU A 17 -8.20 9.21 3.36
C LEU A 17 -7.85 7.73 3.21
N PRO A 18 -8.67 6.84 3.82
CA PRO A 18 -8.59 5.42 3.56
C PRO A 18 -8.34 5.21 2.08
N LEU A 19 -7.28 4.50 1.72
CA LEU A 19 -7.07 4.18 0.32
C LEU A 19 -8.12 3.17 -0.11
N GLU A 20 -9.26 3.70 -0.51
CA GLU A 20 -10.22 3.00 -1.32
C GLU A 20 -9.56 2.69 -2.67
N ASP A 21 -9.65 1.44 -3.11
CA ASP A 21 -9.22 1.04 -4.44
C ASP A 21 -9.96 1.91 -5.46
N LYS A 22 -9.24 2.85 -6.10
CA LYS A 22 -9.87 3.78 -7.04
C LYS A 22 -10.20 3.03 -8.32
N LYS A 23 -11.48 2.79 -8.62
CA LYS A 23 -11.92 2.04 -9.81
C LYS A 23 -11.28 2.49 -11.14
N ASN A 24 -10.79 3.73 -11.24
CA ASN A 24 -10.16 4.30 -12.43
C ASN A 24 -8.65 4.61 -12.26
N GLY A 25 -8.00 4.10 -11.21
CA GLY A 25 -6.58 4.33 -10.95
C GLY A 25 -5.64 3.50 -11.84
N LEU A 26 -4.34 3.73 -11.67
CA LEU A 26 -3.25 2.96 -12.27
C LEU A 26 -3.36 1.48 -11.85
N LYS A 27 -3.64 0.63 -12.82
CA LYS A 27 -3.76 -0.83 -12.71
C LYS A 27 -2.50 -1.51 -13.22
N HIS A 28 -2.41 -2.83 -13.04
CA HIS A 28 -1.20 -3.62 -13.34
C HIS A 28 -0.63 -3.46 -14.77
N ASP A 29 -1.47 -3.13 -15.76
CA ASP A 29 -1.12 -2.97 -17.18
C ASP A 29 -0.97 -1.50 -17.62
N SER A 30 -1.17 -0.54 -16.71
CA SER A 30 -0.99 0.90 -16.95
C SER A 30 0.43 1.23 -17.39
N LYS A 31 0.57 2.25 -18.23
CA LYS A 31 1.88 2.68 -18.77
C LYS A 31 2.85 3.05 -17.64
N GLU A 32 2.35 3.69 -16.60
CA GLU A 32 3.10 4.15 -15.43
C GLU A 32 3.70 2.99 -14.63
N VAL A 33 2.98 1.87 -14.53
CA VAL A 33 3.46 0.66 -13.87
C VAL A 33 4.62 0.04 -14.67
N LYS A 34 4.46 -0.03 -16.00
CA LYS A 34 5.51 -0.53 -16.91
C LYS A 34 6.74 0.39 -16.94
N ASP A 35 6.52 1.69 -17.03
CA ASP A 35 7.57 2.71 -17.02
C ASP A 35 8.38 2.64 -15.72
N LEU A 36 7.72 2.43 -14.58
CA LEU A 36 8.39 2.30 -13.28
C LEU A 36 9.26 1.04 -13.27
N GLU A 37 8.76 -0.12 -13.73
CA GLU A 37 9.56 -1.36 -13.86
C GLU A 37 10.82 -1.15 -14.74
N ALA A 38 10.64 -0.51 -15.89
CA ALA A 38 11.72 -0.24 -16.85
C ALA A 38 12.81 0.68 -16.27
N GLY A 39 12.44 1.58 -15.36
CA GLY A 39 13.37 2.48 -14.67
C GLY A 39 14.19 1.84 -13.56
N LEU A 40 13.81 0.65 -13.07
CA LEU A 40 14.54 -0.06 -12.02
C LEU A 40 15.87 -0.58 -12.55
N LYS A 41 16.93 -0.48 -11.75
CA LYS A 41 18.28 -0.93 -12.14
C LYS A 41 18.69 -2.20 -11.41
N ASP A 42 18.35 -2.29 -10.13
CA ASP A 42 18.71 -3.41 -9.28
C ASP A 42 17.87 -4.66 -9.58
N SER A 43 18.51 -5.83 -9.59
CA SER A 43 17.84 -7.09 -9.94
C SER A 43 16.85 -7.54 -8.87
N LYS A 44 17.19 -7.34 -7.59
CA LYS A 44 16.31 -7.67 -6.45
C LYS A 44 15.12 -6.72 -6.40
N GLU A 45 15.32 -5.45 -6.72
CA GLU A 45 14.26 -4.46 -6.87
C GLU A 45 13.30 -4.83 -8.00
N LYS A 46 13.82 -5.22 -9.18
CA LYS A 46 13.01 -5.74 -10.30
C LYS A 46 12.21 -6.97 -9.90
N GLU A 47 12.82 -7.93 -9.19
CA GLU A 47 12.10 -9.11 -8.72
C GLU A 47 10.97 -8.74 -7.75
N SER A 48 11.24 -7.82 -6.82
CA SER A 48 10.24 -7.30 -5.88
C SER A 48 9.12 -6.58 -6.62
N TYR A 49 9.44 -5.85 -7.69
CA TYR A 49 8.47 -5.14 -8.52
C TYR A 49 7.56 -6.09 -9.30
N LYS A 50 8.10 -7.18 -9.85
CA LYS A 50 7.28 -8.22 -10.48
C LYS A 50 6.25 -8.82 -9.51
N LYS A 51 6.68 -9.13 -8.28
CA LYS A 51 5.77 -9.58 -7.21
C LYS A 51 4.72 -8.53 -6.86
N PHE A 52 5.08 -7.24 -6.94
CA PHE A 52 4.15 -6.14 -6.73
C PHE A 52 3.12 -6.03 -7.86
N VAL A 53 3.53 -6.17 -9.13
CA VAL A 53 2.60 -6.21 -10.28
C VAL A 53 1.62 -7.38 -10.16
N ASP A 54 2.12 -8.57 -9.76
CA ASP A 54 1.27 -9.72 -9.47
C ASP A 54 0.30 -9.46 -8.32
N PHE A 55 0.75 -8.77 -7.27
CA PHE A 55 -0.09 -8.33 -6.16
C PHE A 55 -1.20 -7.37 -6.62
N ILE A 56 -0.86 -6.36 -7.44
CA ILE A 56 -1.84 -5.42 -8.01
C ILE A 56 -2.92 -6.18 -8.78
N LYS A 57 -2.50 -7.12 -9.63
CA LYS A 57 -3.41 -7.97 -10.41
C LYS A 57 -4.28 -8.86 -9.51
N LYS A 58 -3.68 -9.56 -8.56
CA LYS A 58 -4.35 -10.52 -7.66
C LYS A 58 -5.39 -9.86 -6.75
N HIS A 59 -5.09 -8.67 -6.26
CA HIS A 59 -5.95 -7.94 -5.32
C HIS A 59 -6.73 -6.80 -5.97
N HIS A 60 -6.73 -6.72 -7.31
CA HIS A 60 -7.43 -5.69 -8.08
C HIS A 60 -7.12 -4.26 -7.60
N ARG A 61 -5.85 -4.01 -7.25
CA ARG A 61 -5.41 -2.70 -6.76
C ARG A 61 -5.38 -1.69 -7.89
N HIS A 62 -5.70 -0.45 -7.53
CA HIS A 62 -5.65 0.70 -8.41
C HIS A 62 -5.13 1.90 -7.63
N TYR A 63 -4.05 2.52 -8.09
CA TYR A 63 -3.43 3.67 -7.40
C TYR A 63 -3.74 4.97 -8.12
N ALA A 64 -3.92 6.09 -7.42
CA ALA A 64 -4.35 7.34 -8.05
C ALA A 64 -3.35 7.86 -9.07
N ASP A 65 -2.06 7.80 -8.75
CA ASP A 65 -0.99 8.40 -9.54
C ASP A 65 0.37 7.70 -9.32
N LYS A 66 1.39 8.22 -10.01
CA LYS A 66 2.76 7.69 -9.96
C LYS A 66 3.39 7.77 -8.57
N ASP A 67 3.02 8.77 -7.78
CA ASP A 67 3.65 8.98 -6.47
C ASP A 67 3.05 8.03 -5.44
N GLU A 68 1.73 7.81 -5.50
CA GLU A 68 1.08 6.75 -4.74
C GLU A 68 1.61 5.37 -5.13
N LEU A 69 1.73 5.07 -6.43
CA LEU A 69 2.30 3.81 -6.92
C LEU A 69 3.70 3.54 -6.33
N LYS A 70 4.57 4.56 -6.33
CA LYS A 70 5.92 4.46 -5.75
C LYS A 70 5.88 4.27 -4.23
N LYS A 71 5.02 5.01 -3.52
CA LYS A 71 4.83 4.83 -2.06
C LYS A 71 4.38 3.40 -1.76
N ARG A 72 3.39 2.88 -2.49
CA ARG A 72 2.84 1.54 -2.30
C ARG A 72 3.84 0.45 -2.63
N PHE A 73 4.66 0.64 -3.66
CA PHE A 73 5.77 -0.27 -3.94
C PHE A 73 6.78 -0.33 -2.77
N LYS A 74 7.17 0.81 -2.19
CA LYS A 74 8.06 0.83 -1.01
C LYS A 74 7.46 0.10 0.19
N ASN A 75 6.18 0.34 0.48
CA ASN A 75 5.47 -0.37 1.56
C ASN A 75 5.44 -1.89 1.30
N PHE A 76 5.20 -2.27 0.03
CA PHE A 76 5.21 -3.67 -0.39
C PHE A 76 6.57 -4.34 -0.18
N GLN A 77 7.68 -3.67 -0.51
CA GLN A 77 9.02 -4.16 -0.22
C GLN A 77 9.24 -4.39 1.28
N ALA A 78 8.83 -3.42 2.12
CA ALA A 78 8.91 -3.55 3.57
C ALA A 78 8.08 -4.75 4.10
N SER A 79 6.93 -5.03 3.49
CA SER A 79 6.12 -6.21 3.81
C SER A 79 6.79 -7.52 3.41
N LEU A 80 7.46 -7.58 2.25
CA LEU A 80 8.23 -8.76 1.85
C LEU A 80 9.35 -9.09 2.85
N GLU A 81 10.05 -8.06 3.35
CA GLU A 81 11.10 -8.23 4.36
C GLU A 81 10.53 -8.77 5.68
N LYS A 82 9.41 -8.21 6.14
CA LYS A 82 8.71 -8.70 7.34
C LYS A 82 8.25 -10.15 7.20
N VAL A 83 7.67 -10.51 6.05
CA VAL A 83 7.30 -11.90 5.74
C VAL A 83 8.50 -12.84 5.89
N GLN A 84 9.65 -12.47 5.34
CA GLN A 84 10.87 -13.28 5.46
C GLN A 84 11.36 -13.39 6.90
N GLN A 85 11.33 -12.29 7.66
CA GLN A 85 11.70 -12.28 9.07
C GLN A 85 10.79 -13.18 9.90
N TYR A 86 9.48 -13.11 9.69
CA TYR A 86 8.51 -13.95 10.40
C TYR A 86 8.61 -15.42 10.02
N GLN A 87 8.83 -15.72 8.74
CA GLN A 87 9.03 -17.10 8.31
C GLN A 87 10.28 -17.72 8.96
N LYS A 88 11.35 -16.93 9.14
CA LYS A 88 12.56 -17.35 9.85
C LYS A 88 12.34 -17.53 11.35
N SER A 89 11.61 -16.62 12.00
CA SER A 89 11.38 -16.67 13.46
C SER A 89 10.35 -17.72 13.86
N ASN A 90 9.40 -18.05 12.99
CA ASN A 90 8.40 -19.09 13.21
C ASN A 90 8.28 -19.99 11.97
N PRO A 91 9.18 -20.97 11.79
CA PRO A 91 9.18 -21.84 10.61
C PRO A 91 7.91 -22.69 10.44
N LYS A 92 7.13 -22.90 11.51
CA LYS A 92 5.86 -23.63 11.47
C LYS A 92 4.70 -22.76 10.96
N GLY A 93 4.83 -21.44 10.99
CA GLY A 93 3.87 -20.51 10.41
C GLY A 93 4.05 -20.41 8.89
N LYS A 94 2.96 -20.12 8.19
CA LYS A 94 2.99 -19.75 6.76
C LYS A 94 2.75 -18.25 6.67
N TYR A 95 3.76 -17.53 6.18
CA TYR A 95 3.70 -16.09 5.98
C TYR A 95 3.84 -15.78 4.49
N GLY A 96 3.16 -14.73 4.02
CA GLY A 96 3.29 -14.28 2.66
C GLY A 96 2.45 -13.05 2.36
N VAL A 97 2.48 -12.66 1.09
CA VAL A 97 1.76 -11.49 0.59
C VAL A 97 0.25 -11.71 0.70
N ASN A 98 -0.42 -10.76 1.33
CA ASN A 98 -1.87 -10.67 1.49
C ASN A 98 -2.38 -9.30 1.02
N LYS A 99 -3.70 -9.06 1.10
CA LYS A 99 -4.32 -7.82 0.62
C LYS A 99 -3.75 -6.54 1.26
N PHE A 100 -3.15 -6.60 2.44
CA PHE A 100 -2.59 -5.44 3.16
C PHE A 100 -1.09 -5.22 2.92
N SER A 101 -0.48 -5.95 1.98
CA SER A 101 0.98 -5.94 1.83
C SER A 101 1.54 -4.60 1.36
N ASP A 102 0.73 -3.75 0.74
CA ASP A 102 1.10 -2.39 0.33
C ASP A 102 0.79 -1.32 1.39
N PHE A 103 0.29 -1.69 2.57
CA PHE A 103 -0.08 -0.74 3.63
C PHE A 103 1.10 -0.44 4.55
N GLU A 104 1.15 0.81 5.03
CA GLU A 104 1.95 1.15 6.20
C GLU A 104 1.22 0.66 7.48
N PRO A 105 1.93 0.31 8.57
CA PRO A 105 1.25 -0.13 9.79
C PRO A 105 0.28 0.91 10.35
N SER A 106 0.64 2.20 10.33
CA SER A 106 -0.23 3.30 10.76
C SER A 106 -1.56 3.31 10.00
N GLU A 107 -1.51 3.22 8.68
CA GLU A 107 -2.68 3.15 7.79
C GLU A 107 -3.55 1.93 8.11
N PHE A 108 -2.94 0.78 8.41
CA PHE A 108 -3.70 -0.39 8.82
C PHE A 108 -4.48 -0.14 10.12
N TYR A 109 -3.84 0.46 11.12
CA TYR A 109 -4.47 0.77 12.41
C TYR A 109 -5.57 1.82 12.27
N GLU A 110 -5.37 2.89 11.52
CA GLU A 110 -6.40 3.92 11.32
C GLU A 110 -7.69 3.33 10.72
N LEU A 111 -7.56 2.30 9.88
CA LEU A 111 -8.69 1.67 9.20
C LEU A 111 -9.35 0.53 9.99
N HIS A 112 -8.60 -0.14 10.88
CA HIS A 112 -9.06 -1.38 11.52
C HIS A 112 -9.01 -1.35 13.05
N ALA A 113 -8.44 -0.31 13.69
CA ALA A 113 -8.33 -0.22 15.15
C ALA A 113 -9.64 0.14 15.88
N GLY A 114 -10.78 0.11 15.19
CA GLY A 114 -12.10 0.09 15.81
C GLY A 114 -12.35 -1.17 16.65
N GLU A 115 -11.60 -2.25 16.44
CA GLU A 115 -11.74 -3.51 17.19
C GLU A 115 -10.37 -4.07 17.59
N HIS A 116 -10.07 -4.03 18.89
CA HIS A 116 -8.93 -4.66 19.58
C HIS A 116 -7.52 -4.12 19.30
N LYS A 117 -7.04 -3.32 20.24
CA LYS A 117 -5.60 -3.11 20.49
C LYS A 117 -4.97 -4.46 20.83
N HIS A 118 -3.76 -4.65 20.30
CA HIS A 118 -2.84 -5.79 20.45
C HIS A 118 -2.82 -6.77 19.27
N HIS A 119 -1.70 -6.69 18.54
CA HIS A 119 -1.09 -7.76 17.74
C HIS A 119 -1.52 -7.88 16.27
N ILE A 120 -1.22 -6.88 15.44
CA ILE A 120 -1.46 -7.01 14.00
C ILE A 120 -0.21 -6.70 13.17
N LEU A 121 0.68 -7.69 13.18
CA LEU A 121 1.51 -8.09 12.04
C LEU A 121 1.37 -9.62 11.80
N LEU A 122 0.24 -10.18 12.22
CA LEU A 122 0.01 -11.63 12.27
C LEU A 122 -1.34 -11.98 11.64
N HIS A 123 -1.37 -12.03 10.31
CA HIS A 123 -2.34 -12.91 9.66
C HIS A 123 -1.56 -14.04 9.00
N LYS A 124 -1.65 -15.24 9.60
CA LYS A 124 -1.32 -16.49 8.93
C LYS A 124 -2.12 -16.53 7.62
N LEU A 125 -1.46 -16.91 6.54
CA LEU A 125 -2.13 -17.22 5.27
C LEU A 125 -3.10 -18.39 5.41
#